data_AF-A0A1X6MVH2-F1
#
_entry.id   AF-A0A1X6MVH2-F1
#
_cell.length_a   1.000
_cell.length_b   1.000
_cell.length_c   1.000
_cell.angle_alpha   90.00
_cell.angle_beta   90.00
_cell.angle_gamma   90.00
#
_symmetry.space_group_name_H-M   'P 1'
#
loop_
_entity.id
_entity.type
_entity.pdbx_description
1 polymer ?
#
loop_
_entity_poly.entity_id
_entity_poly.type
_entity_poly.pdbx_seq_one_letter_code
_entity_poly.pdbx_strand_id
1 'polypeptide(L)'
;MTTIFPPSGPFLPPFRTLLVQGPYHPSAPIHLMLSHNAKSPKAKAIMISPSRQQLCSSLTEFDDEWLRANGGTGRVCDASSRVDILLVFLHYSVVAPFRQDN
;
A
#
# COMPACT_ATOMS: atom_id res chain seq x y z
N MET A 1 10.21 13.97 -3.18
CA MET A 1 8.77 13.99 -2.88
C MET A 1 8.05 12.68 -3.25
N THR A 2 7.49 11.96 -2.29
CA THR A 2 6.76 10.69 -2.49
C THR A 2 5.41 10.92 -3.16
N THR A 3 4.93 9.96 -3.97
CA THR A 3 3.67 10.07 -4.71
C THR A 3 2.92 8.74 -4.61
N ILE A 4 1.60 8.83 -4.56
CA ILE A 4 0.68 7.70 -4.63
C ILE A 4 0.36 7.32 -6.09
N PHE A 5 0.65 8.24 -7.02
CA PHE A 5 0.30 8.13 -8.43
C PHE A 5 1.54 8.18 -9.32
N PRO A 6 1.50 7.59 -10.52
CA PRO A 6 2.50 7.88 -11.54
C PRO A 6 2.57 9.40 -11.83
N PRO A 7 3.72 9.94 -12.30
CA PRO A 7 3.82 11.35 -12.68
C PRO A 7 2.72 11.70 -13.71
N SER A 8 1.99 12.82 -13.62
CA SER A 8 2.14 14.05 -12.84
C SER A 8 1.20 14.17 -11.63
N GLY A 9 1.15 13.16 -10.76
CA GLY A 9 0.36 13.21 -9.53
C GLY A 9 0.89 14.19 -8.45
N PRO A 10 0.04 14.61 -7.51
CA PRO A 10 0.44 15.46 -6.40
C PRO A 10 1.43 14.74 -5.48
N PHE A 11 2.36 15.52 -4.93
CA PHE A 11 3.33 15.03 -3.98
C PHE A 11 2.82 15.08 -2.55
N LEU A 12 3.17 14.07 -1.76
CA LEU A 12 2.92 14.09 -0.33
C LEU A 12 3.99 14.89 0.41
N PRO A 13 3.62 15.58 1.51
CA PRO A 13 4.59 16.19 2.42
C PRO A 13 5.45 15.11 3.09
N PRO A 14 6.59 15.47 3.71
CA PRO A 14 7.40 14.52 4.46
C PRO A 14 6.58 13.84 5.57
N PHE A 15 6.63 12.51 5.64
CA PHE A 15 5.97 11.72 6.68
C PHE A 15 6.88 10.59 7.15
N ARG A 16 6.69 10.14 8.40
CA ARG A 16 7.32 8.92 8.93
C ARG A 16 6.38 7.71 8.84
N THR A 17 5.10 7.95 9.05
CA THR A 17 4.02 6.96 9.02
C THR A 17 2.82 7.57 8.31
N LEU A 18 2.17 6.79 7.45
CA LEU A 18 0.97 7.20 6.73
C LEU A 18 -0.10 6.12 6.90
N LEU A 19 -1.25 6.51 7.45
CA LEU A 19 -2.46 5.68 7.43
C LEU A 19 -3.26 6.04 6.17
N VAL A 20 -3.51 5.05 5.32
CA VAL A 20 -4.29 5.20 4.10
C VAL A 20 -5.62 4.49 4.31
N GLN A 21 -6.71 5.25 4.38
CA GLN A 21 -8.07 4.72 4.54
C GLN A 21 -8.99 5.40 3.50
N GLY A 22 -9.65 4.59 2.68
CA GLY A 22 -10.60 5.08 1.68
C GLY A 22 -10.59 4.25 0.39
N PRO A 23 -11.42 4.61 -0.59
CA PRO A 23 -11.49 3.96 -1.91
C PRO A 23 -10.29 4.40 -2.76
N TYR A 24 -9.09 4.07 -2.31
CA TYR A 24 -7.88 4.28 -3.08
C TYR A 24 -7.68 3.17 -4.09
N HIS A 25 -6.95 3.51 -5.13
CA HIS A 25 -6.49 2.57 -6.13
C HIS A 25 -5.75 1.39 -5.48
N PRO A 26 -5.99 0.12 -5.87
CA PRO A 26 -5.32 -1.02 -5.23
C PRO A 26 -3.79 -0.95 -5.27
N SER A 27 -3.21 -0.40 -6.35
CA SER A 27 -1.75 -0.24 -6.49
C SER A 27 -1.18 1.03 -5.86
N ALA A 28 -2.01 1.98 -5.40
CA ALA A 28 -1.56 3.25 -4.81
C ALA A 28 -0.55 3.07 -3.66
N PRO A 29 -0.78 2.16 -2.69
CA PRO A 29 0.20 1.87 -1.64
C PRO A 29 1.53 1.36 -2.18
N ILE A 30 1.53 0.57 -3.26
CA ILE A 30 2.74 0.03 -3.88
C ILE A 30 3.55 1.18 -4.50
N HIS A 31 2.92 2.02 -5.31
CA HIS A 31 3.54 3.21 -5.90
C HIS A 31 4.14 4.14 -4.84
N LEU A 32 3.44 4.30 -3.71
CA LEU A 32 3.92 5.09 -2.59
C LEU A 32 5.20 4.53 -1.97
N MET A 33 5.22 3.24 -1.66
CA MET A 33 6.37 2.58 -1.06
C MET A 33 7.59 2.60 -1.99
N LEU A 34 7.38 2.29 -3.27
CA LEU A 34 8.45 2.36 -4.28
C LEU A 34 9.00 3.78 -4.40
N SER A 35 8.12 4.77 -4.47
CA SER A 35 8.50 6.19 -4.52
C SER A 35 9.26 6.67 -3.29
N HIS A 36 8.96 6.11 -2.13
CA HIS A 36 9.64 6.40 -0.86
C HIS A 36 11.03 5.77 -0.83
N ASN A 37 11.13 4.47 -1.10
CA ASN A 37 12.39 3.73 -1.07
C ASN A 37 13.37 4.15 -2.18
N ALA A 38 12.86 4.58 -3.33
CA ALA A 38 13.67 5.14 -4.41
C ALA A 38 14.30 6.49 -4.04
N LYS A 39 13.68 7.26 -3.13
CA LYS A 39 14.17 8.57 -2.69
C LYS A 39 15.07 8.50 -1.47
N SER A 40 14.84 7.50 -0.62
CA SER A 40 15.58 7.29 0.62
C SER A 40 16.22 5.91 0.58
N PRO A 41 17.45 5.75 0.02
CA PRO A 41 18.08 4.45 -0.18
C PRO A 41 18.31 3.65 1.11
N LYS A 42 18.41 4.35 2.25
CA LYS A 42 18.58 3.75 3.59
C LYS A 42 17.25 3.45 4.29
N ALA A 43 16.13 3.89 3.74
CA ALA A 43 14.83 3.70 4.37
C ALA A 43 14.20 2.36 3.94
N LYS A 44 13.42 1.80 4.85
CA LYS A 44 12.60 0.61 4.64
C LYS A 44 11.13 1.00 4.75
N ALA A 45 10.30 0.55 3.83
CA ALA A 45 8.86 0.75 3.88
C ALA A 45 8.19 -0.51 4.45
N ILE A 46 7.22 -0.31 5.32
CA ILE A 46 6.44 -1.40 5.92
C ILE A 46 4.97 -1.13 5.60
N MET A 47 4.33 -2.07 4.91
CA MET A 47 2.88 -2.06 4.68
C MET A 47 2.22 -3.02 5.65
N ILE A 48 1.12 -2.58 6.27
CA ILE A 48 0.29 -3.43 7.09
C ILE A 48 -1.05 -3.60 6.37
N SER A 49 -1.43 -4.84 6.07
CA SER A 49 -2.73 -5.16 5.46
C SER A 49 -3.54 -6.09 6.37
N PRO A 50 -4.86 -5.87 6.50
CA PRO A 50 -5.73 -6.76 7.28
C PRO A 50 -5.99 -8.09 6.57
N SER A 51 -5.78 -8.18 5.25
CA SER A 51 -6.03 -9.39 4.47
C SER A 51 -5.06 -9.51 3.30
N ARG A 52 -4.31 -10.63 3.28
CA ARG A 52 -3.44 -10.98 2.15
C ARG A 52 -4.26 -11.26 0.89
N GLN A 53 -5.33 -12.03 1.06
CA GLN A 53 -6.13 -12.51 -0.06
C GLN A 53 -6.77 -11.34 -0.79
N GLN A 54 -7.41 -10.42 -0.06
CA GLN A 54 -8.01 -9.23 -0.66
C GLN A 54 -6.96 -8.35 -1.33
N LEU A 55 -5.82 -8.11 -0.68
CA LEU A 55 -4.74 -7.33 -1.28
C LEU A 55 -4.23 -7.95 -2.59
N CYS A 56 -3.94 -9.26 -2.59
CA CYS A 56 -3.48 -9.96 -3.78
C CYS A 56 -4.54 -9.95 -4.89
N SER A 57 -5.79 -10.30 -4.58
CA SER A 57 -6.89 -10.29 -5.54
C SER A 57 -7.08 -8.91 -6.15
N SER A 58 -7.15 -7.85 -5.34
CA SER A 58 -7.33 -6.48 -5.84
C SER A 58 -6.14 -6.00 -6.67
N LEU A 59 -4.91 -6.39 -6.36
CA LEU A 59 -3.74 -6.06 -7.17
C LEU A 59 -3.74 -6.81 -8.51
N THR A 60 -4.13 -8.07 -8.53
CA THR A 60 -4.21 -8.89 -9.74
C THR A 60 -5.35 -8.44 -10.65
N GLU A 61 -6.53 -8.18 -10.08
CA GLU A 61 -7.70 -7.69 -10.82
C GLU A 61 -7.48 -6.30 -11.41
N PHE A 62 -6.73 -5.46 -10.70
CA PHE A 62 -6.45 -4.11 -11.17
C PHE A 62 -5.45 -4.06 -12.34
N ASP A 63 -4.52 -5.02 -12.42
CA ASP A 63 -3.49 -5.15 -13.48
C ASP A 63 -2.82 -3.82 -13.87
N ASP A 64 -2.16 -3.19 -12.90
CA ASP A 64 -1.52 -1.89 -13.10
C ASP A 64 -0.45 -1.94 -14.20
N GLU A 65 -0.72 -1.25 -15.31
CA GLU A 65 0.15 -1.24 -16.49
C GLU A 65 1.57 -0.73 -16.18
N TRP A 66 1.68 0.27 -15.29
CA TRP A 66 2.98 0.81 -14.93
C TRP A 66 3.81 -0.21 -14.16
N LEU A 67 3.20 -0.92 -13.19
CA LEU A 67 3.87 -1.99 -12.45
C LEU A 67 4.22 -3.16 -13.37
N ARG A 68 3.37 -3.51 -14.32
CA ARG A 68 3.65 -4.55 -15.33
C ARG A 68 4.85 -4.18 -16.20
N ALA A 69 4.93 -2.92 -16.65
CA ALA A 69 6.01 -2.45 -17.51
C ALA A 69 7.34 -2.18 -16.76
N ASN A 70 7.28 -1.72 -15.51
CA ASN A 70 8.45 -1.23 -14.78
C ASN A 70 8.89 -2.15 -13.63
N GLY A 71 8.06 -3.11 -13.21
CA GLY A 71 8.30 -3.96 -12.04
C GLY A 71 9.57 -4.79 -12.12
N GLY A 72 9.97 -5.19 -13.34
CA GLY A 72 11.20 -5.93 -13.60
C GLY A 72 12.46 -5.07 -13.78
N THR A 73 12.35 -3.74 -13.72
CA THR A 73 13.52 -2.88 -13.87
C THR A 73 14.38 -2.90 -12.60
N GLY A 74 15.70 -2.94 -12.74
CA GLY A 74 16.61 -3.04 -11.59
C GLY A 74 16.38 -1.95 -10.52
N ARG A 75 15.95 -0.75 -10.92
CA ARG A 75 15.61 0.34 -10.00
C ARG A 75 14.37 0.04 -9.16
N VAL A 76 13.34 -0.56 -9.75
CA VAL A 76 12.10 -0.93 -9.05
C VAL A 76 12.33 -2.21 -8.23
N CYS A 77 13.10 -3.16 -8.74
CA CYS A 77 13.52 -4.34 -7.97
C CYS A 77 14.32 -3.96 -6.71
N ASP A 78 15.28 -3.04 -6.83
CA ASP A 78 16.02 -2.52 -5.69
C ASP A 78 15.09 -1.85 -4.66
N ALA A 79 14.21 -0.95 -5.10
CA ALA A 79 13.27 -0.27 -4.21
C ALA A 79 12.28 -1.24 -3.52
N SER A 80 11.79 -2.26 -4.25
CA SER A 80 10.87 -3.27 -3.73
C SER A 80 11.54 -4.27 -2.78
N SER A 81 12.83 -4.57 -2.95
CA SER A 81 13.58 -5.46 -2.03
C SER A 81 13.60 -4.96 -0.58
N ARG A 82 13.35 -3.66 -0.38
CA ARG A 82 13.27 -2.98 0.92
C ARG A 82 11.84 -2.72 1.38
N VAL A 83 10.87 -3.47 0.87
CA VAL A 83 9.48 -3.41 1.30
C VAL A 83 9.13 -4.67 2.08
N ASP A 84 8.63 -4.50 3.30
CA ASP A 84 7.99 -5.59 4.04
C ASP A 84 6.48 -5.42 4.00
N ILE A 85 5.74 -6.49 3.74
CA ILE A 85 4.28 -6.53 3.85
C ILE A 85 3.92 -7.43 5.03
N LEU A 86 3.39 -6.82 6.08
CA LEU A 86 2.93 -7.49 7.28
C LEU A 86 1.41 -7.69 7.22
N LEU A 87 0.98 -8.89 7.58
CA LEU A 87 -0.42 -9.29 7.55
C LEU A 87 -0.92 -9.36 8.99
N VAL A 88 -1.90 -8.53 9.32
CA VAL A 88 -2.45 -8.46 10.68
C VAL A 88 -3.90 -8.89 10.66
N PHE A 89 -4.20 -10.02 11.30
CA PHE A 89 -5.56 -10.42 11.57
C PHE A 89 -6.12 -9.52 12.66
N LEU A 90 -6.83 -8.45 12.27
CA LEU A 90 -7.63 -7.68 13.20
C LEU A 90 -8.89 -8.50 13.51
N HIS A 91 -8.86 -9.22 14.64
CA HIS A 91 -10.05 -9.87 15.18
C HIS A 91 -11.00 -8.79 15.70
N TYR A 92 -11.88 -8.30 14.83
CA TYR A 92 -12.97 -7.43 15.24
C TYR A 92 -14.05 -8.29 15.90
N SER A 93 -14.13 -8.27 17.23
CA SER A 93 -15.34 -8.67 17.94
C SER A 93 -16.42 -7.63 17.60
N VAL A 94 -17.34 -7.99 16.70
CA VAL A 94 -18.59 -7.24 16.52
C VAL A 94 -19.34 -7.33 17.85
N VAL A 95 -19.30 -6.25 18.64
CA VAL A 95 -20.24 -6.08 19.75
C VAL A 95 -21.61 -5.93 19.11
N ALA A 96 -22.42 -6.99 19.18
CA ALA A 96 -23.79 -6.97 18.67
C ALA A 96 -24.57 -5.81 19.32
N PRO A 97 -25.40 -5.07 18.56
CA PRO A 97 -26.24 -4.04 19.15
C PRO A 97 -27.21 -4.70 20.13
N PHE A 98 -27.19 -4.22 21.37
CA PHE A 98 -28.07 -4.62 22.45
C PHE A 98 -29.52 -4.42 21.99
N ARG A 99 -30.22 -5.51 21.71
CA ARG A 99 -31.64 -5.49 21.36
C ARG A 99 -32.41 -5.13 22.63
N GLN A 100 -32.92 -3.91 22.69
CA GLN A 100 -33.83 -3.46 23.74
C GLN A 100 -35.24 -3.88 23.31
N ASP A 101 -35.66 -5.07 23.75
CA ASP A 101 -37.04 -5.52 23.60
C ASP A 101 -37.89 -4.74 24.62
N ASN A 102 -38.92 -4.05 24.13
CA ASN A 102 -40.01 -3.46 24.93
C ASN A 102 -41.34 -3.99 24.39
#